data_AF-A0A6L3VT65-F1
#
_entry.id   AF-A0A6L3VT65-F1
#
_cell.length_a   1.000
_cell.length_b   1.000
_cell.length_c   1.000
_cell.angle_alpha   90.00
_cell.angle_beta   90.00
_cell.angle_gamma   90.00
#
_symmetry.space_group_name_H-M   'P 1'
#
loop_
_entity.id
_entity.type
_entity.pdbx_description
1 polymer ?
#
loop_
_entity_poly.entity_id
_entity_poly.type
_entity_poly.pdbx_seq_one_letter_code
_entity_poly.pdbx_strand_id
1 'polypeptide(L)' 'MVRLDRTKDEVVEAIAAHGPYDLVVDYLRGAPAAAAFDRMLGLVAEGGIVLDAEAVPLAVVEDAWTRRENGRRIVFVP' A
#
# COMPACT_ATOMS: atom_id res chain seq x y z
N MET A 1 -15.95 -3.30 8.55
CA MET A 1 -15.14 -2.36 9.37
C MET A 1 -14.12 -3.17 10.14
N VAL A 2 -12.82 -2.99 9.85
CA VAL A 2 -11.73 -3.77 10.45
C VAL A 2 -11.24 -3.07 11.72
N ARG A 3 -11.27 -3.76 12.87
CA ARG A 3 -10.66 -3.31 14.13
C ARG A 3 -9.14 -3.50 14.09
N LEU A 4 -8.37 -2.58 14.68
CA LEU A 4 -6.90 -2.58 14.59
C LEU A 4 -6.19 -2.69 15.95
N ASP A 5 -6.96 -2.74 17.04
CA ASP A 5 -6.50 -2.87 18.43
C ASP A 5 -6.23 -4.32 18.86
N ARG A 6 -5.94 -5.19 17.90
CA ARG A 6 -5.77 -6.63 18.07
C ARG A 6 -4.41 -7.09 17.54
N THR A 7 -4.10 -8.38 17.64
CA THR A 7 -2.79 -8.88 17.21
C THR A 7 -2.59 -8.76 15.70
N LYS A 8 -1.33 -8.73 15.25
CA LYS A 8 -0.96 -8.60 13.83
C LYS A 8 -1.72 -9.60 12.95
N ASP A 9 -1.72 -10.88 13.34
CA ASP A 9 -2.30 -11.95 12.54
C ASP A 9 -3.84 -11.82 12.45
N GLU A 10 -4.50 -11.41 13.54
CA GLU A 10 -5.95 -11.20 13.54
C GLU A 10 -6.38 -9.98 12.69
N VAL A 11 -5.54 -8.96 12.60
CA VAL A 11 -5.76 -7.83 11.69
C VAL A 11 -5.65 -8.29 10.23
N VAL A 12 -4.62 -9.05 9.91
CA VAL A 12 -4.35 -9.57 8.56
C VAL A 12 -5.52 -10.43 8.05
N GLU A 13 -6.00 -11.37 8.87
CA GLU A 13 -7.13 -12.23 8.53
C GLU A 13 -8.41 -11.43 8.27
N ALA A 14 -8.69 -10.44 9.11
CA ALA A 14 -9.89 -9.63 8.97
C ALA A 14 -9.88 -8.71 7.75
N ILE A 15 -8.70 -8.24 7.31
CA ILE A 15 -8.54 -7.52 6.04
C ILE A 15 -8.83 -8.48 4.87
N ALA A 16 -8.28 -9.70 4.91
CA ALA A 16 -8.44 -10.69 3.85
C ALA A 16 -9.91 -11.12 3.66
N ALA A 17 -10.67 -11.26 4.74
CA ALA A 17 -12.06 -11.73 4.71
C ALA A 17 -13.05 -10.77 4.04
N HIS A 18 -12.63 -9.56 3.70
CA HIS A 18 -13.51 -8.43 3.52
C HIS A 18 -13.64 -8.03 2.03
N GLY A 19 -12.83 -8.58 1.10
CA GLY A 19 -12.62 -8.07 -0.27
C GLY A 19 -13.85 -7.86 -1.18
N PRO A 20 -13.65 -7.30 -2.40
CA PRO A 20 -12.40 -6.72 -2.93
C PRO A 20 -12.27 -5.22 -2.56
N TYR A 21 -11.05 -4.75 -2.35
CA TYR A 21 -10.78 -3.36 -1.93
C TYR A 21 -9.79 -2.63 -2.81
N ASP A 22 -10.10 -1.37 -3.10
CA ASP A 22 -9.13 -0.29 -3.26
C ASP A 22 -8.80 0.25 -1.86
N LEU A 23 -7.82 -0.35 -1.18
CA LEU A 23 -7.46 0.00 0.20
C LEU A 23 -7.00 1.48 0.31
N VAL A 24 -7.73 2.31 1.05
CA VAL A 24 -7.26 3.65 1.48
C VAL A 24 -6.70 3.55 2.89
N VAL A 25 -5.37 3.53 3.01
CA VAL A 25 -4.68 3.58 4.30
C VAL A 25 -4.45 5.03 4.68
N ASP A 26 -5.38 5.63 5.42
CA ASP A 26 -5.17 6.95 6.01
C ASP A 26 -4.85 6.84 7.50
N TYR A 27 -3.83 7.58 7.94
CA TYR A 27 -3.38 7.69 9.33
C TYR A 27 -2.94 6.42 10.08
N LEU A 28 -2.64 5.30 9.41
CA LEU A 28 -2.00 4.16 10.08
C LEU A 28 -0.52 4.47 10.38
N ARG A 29 -0.15 4.40 11.66
CA ARG A 29 1.26 4.42 12.12
C ARG A 29 1.52 3.24 13.05
N GLY A 30 2.79 2.84 13.18
CA GLY A 30 3.20 1.77 14.09
C GLY A 30 2.78 0.37 13.62
N ALA A 31 2.63 -0.57 14.56
CA ALA A 31 2.44 -1.99 14.26
C ALA A 31 1.23 -2.31 13.36
N PRO A 32 0.05 -1.67 13.49
CA PRO A 32 -1.07 -1.92 12.60
C PRO A 32 -0.81 -1.49 11.14
N ALA A 33 -0.03 -0.42 10.95
CA ALA A 33 0.37 0.02 9.61
C ALA A 33 1.27 -1.03 8.94
N ALA A 34 2.28 -1.51 9.67
CA ALA A 34 3.18 -2.55 9.18
C ALA A 34 2.42 -3.83 8.82
N ALA A 35 1.46 -4.26 9.66
CA ALA A 35 0.63 -5.43 9.39
C ALA A 35 -0.21 -5.29 8.11
N ALA A 36 -0.83 -4.13 7.91
CA ALA A 36 -1.62 -3.85 6.72
C ALA A 36 -0.76 -3.82 5.45
N PHE A 37 0.40 -3.17 5.49
CA PHE A 37 1.34 -3.14 4.37
C PHE A 37 1.91 -4.53 4.06
N ASP A 38 2.30 -5.31 5.06
CA ASP A 38 2.77 -6.69 4.87
C ASP A 38 1.73 -7.54 4.13
N ARG A 39 0.45 -7.46 4.54
CA ARG A 39 -0.62 -8.22 3.87
C ARG A 39 -0.83 -7.74 2.44
N MET A 40 -0.88 -6.43 2.22
CA MET A 40 -1.05 -5.86 0.88
C MET A 40 0.09 -6.29 -0.05
N LEU A 41 1.34 -6.25 0.40
CA LEU A 41 2.51 -6.67 -0.37
C LEU A 41 2.50 -8.17 -0.65
N GLY A 42 2.04 -9.00 0.31
CA GLY A 42 1.82 -10.43 0.08
C GLY A 42 0.82 -10.68 -1.05
N LEU A 43 -0.30 -9.97 -1.07
CA LEU A 43 -1.30 -10.07 -2.15
C LEU A 43 -0.74 -9.63 -3.52
N VAL A 44 0.16 -8.63 -3.54
CA VAL A 44 0.85 -8.22 -4.77
C VAL A 44 1.80 -9.31 -5.26
N ALA A 45 2.59 -9.91 -4.36
CA ALA A 45 3.51 -11.00 -4.69
C ALA A 45 2.78 -12.26 -5.19
N GLU A 46 1.60 -12.54 -4.64
CA GLU A 46 0.70 -13.62 -5.06
C GLU A 46 -0.02 -13.31 -6.39
N GLY A 47 0.07 -12.08 -6.90
CA GLY A 47 -0.65 -11.64 -8.11
C GLY A 47 -2.15 -11.37 -7.91
N GLY A 48 -2.63 -11.36 -6.65
CA GLY A 48 -4.01 -11.04 -6.30
C GLY A 48 -4.33 -9.55 -6.36
N ILE A 49 -3.30 -8.69 -6.33
CA ILE A 49 -3.39 -7.23 -6.53
C ILE A 49 -2.30 -6.79 -7.50
N VAL A 50 -2.64 -5.91 -8.44
CA VAL A 50 -1.66 -5.28 -9.33
C VAL A 50 -1.21 -3.95 -8.73
N LEU A 51 0.10 -3.80 -8.55
CA LEU A 51 0.73 -2.53 -8.19
C LEU A 51 1.44 -1.97 -9.41
N ASP A 52 0.87 -0.96 -10.07
CA ASP A 52 1.53 -0.28 -11.19
C ASP A 52 2.54 0.74 -10.67
N ALA A 53 3.79 0.60 -11.13
CA ALA A 53 4.91 1.41 -10.68
C ALA A 53 5.63 2.08 -11.86
N GLU A 54 5.86 3.38 -11.75
CA GLU A 54 6.64 4.18 -12.68
C GLU A 54 8.02 4.45 -12.06
N ALA A 55 9.08 3.96 -12.70
CA ALA A 55 10.46 4.31 -12.32
C ALA A 55 10.79 5.72 -12.82
N VAL A 56 11.23 6.59 -11.91
CA VAL A 56 11.48 8.01 -12.19
C VAL A 56 12.88 8.37 -11.67
N PRO A 57 13.73 9.08 -12.42
CA PRO A 57 15.01 9.55 -11.91
C PRO A 57 14.84 10.44 -10.67
N LEU A 58 15.67 10.24 -9.64
CA LEU A 58 15.63 11.09 -8.44
C LEU A 58 15.88 12.57 -8.79
N ALA A 59 16.65 12.83 -9.83
CA ALA A 59 16.95 14.18 -10.32
C ALA A 59 15.70 15.00 -10.71
N VAL A 60 14.56 14.37 -10.97
CA VAL A 60 13.31 15.05 -11.36
C VAL A 60 12.23 14.99 -10.29
N VAL A 61 12.59 14.72 -9.03
CA VAL A 61 11.64 14.56 -7.91
C VAL A 61 10.67 15.74 -7.75
N GLU A 62 11.14 16.97 -7.94
CA GLU A 62 10.32 18.18 -7.77
C GLU A 62 9.19 18.24 -8.80
N ASP A 63 9.53 18.04 -10.08
CA ASP A 63 8.55 17.94 -11.15
C ASP A 63 7.63 16.73 -10.92
N ALA A 64 8.21 15.60 -10.53
CA ALA A 64 7.49 14.36 -10.33
C ALA A 64 6.40 14.47 -9.26
N TRP A 65 6.67 15.20 -8.17
CA TRP A 65 5.77 15.40 -7.02
C TRP A 65 4.59 16.32 -7.35
N THR A 66 4.77 17.26 -8.28
CA THR A 66 3.71 18.22 -8.65
C THR A 66 2.74 17.68 -9.70
N ARG A 67 3.04 16.53 -10.30
CA ARG A 67 2.16 15.89 -11.28
C ARG A 67 0.83 15.50 -10.66
N ARG A 68 -0.23 15.59 -11.46
CA ARG A 68 -1.55 15.05 -11.10
C ARG A 68 -1.46 13.54 -10.94
N GLU A 69 -1.98 13.02 -9.83
CA GLU A 69 -2.05 11.58 -9.58
C GLU A 69 -2.86 10.87 -10.66
N ASN A 70 -2.35 9.72 -11.11
CA ASN A 70 -2.95 8.90 -12.16
C ASN A 70 -3.09 7.41 -11.75
N GLY A 71 -2.96 7.12 -10.45
CA GLY A 71 -3.06 5.76 -9.91
C GLY A 71 -1.77 4.95 -9.94
N ARG A 72 -0.71 5.42 -10.63
CA ARG A 72 0.60 4.75 -10.63
C ARG A 72 1.45 5.19 -9.44
N ARG A 73 2.20 4.26 -8.87
CA ARG A 73 3.15 4.55 -7.79
C ARG A 73 4.49 4.96 -8.39
N ILE A 74 4.99 6.11 -7.99
CA ILE A 74 6.33 6.57 -8.41
C ILE A 74 7.37 5.87 -7.54
N VAL A 75 8.38 5.27 -8.17
CA VAL A 75 9.59 4.75 -7.53
C VAL A 75 10.78 5.56 -8.03
N PHE A 76 11.43 6.30 -7.13
CA PHE A 76 12.63 7.04 -7.51
C PHE A 76 13.84 6.11 -7.61
N VAL A 77 14.52 6.18 -8.75
CA VAL A 77 15.77 5.46 -9.01
C VAL A 77 16.94 6.46 -9.07
N PRO A 78 18.17 6.04 -8.74
CA PRO A 78 19.35 6.92 -8.78
C PRO A 78 19.54 7.64 -10.11
#